data_AF-A0A3P7ZL87-F1
#
_entry.id   AF-A0A3P7ZL87-F1
#
_cell.length_a   1.000
_cell.length_b   1.000
_cell.length_c   1.000
_cell.angle_alpha   90.00
_cell.angle_beta   90.00
_cell.angle_gamma   90.00
#
_symmetry.space_group_name_H-M   'P 1'
#
loop_
_entity.id
_entity.type
_entity.pdbx_description
1 polymer ?
#
loop_
_entity_poly.entity_id
_entity_poly.type
_entity_poly.pdbx_seq_one_letter_code
_entity_poly.pdbx_strand_id
1 'polypeptide(L)'
;MLPTQHQFVVFSPIQLQRFQLTDSNYVVLSMRIMSRVSNDVWDALGENDFVRCIHSVGLPRPVKQRVINHWPCNPERVLIAHRPAEREIWSFGSGYGGNSLLGKKCFALRIASNIAKDEGWMAEHMLIMGVTRPNGKEHFVAAAFPSACGKTNLAMLQPTLPGWKVRCLGDDIAWMKFGEDGRLYAINPEAGFFGVAPGTSNKTNPMAVATFQKNSIFTNVGETIDGEYFWEGLEEEIKDKNIEMINWLGEKWKIGDEGACAHPNSRFAAPASQCPIIHPDWESPKGVPIEAIIFGGRRPAGVPLVFETRSWLHGIFTGACMKSEATAAAEHKNANNKSFWPGYGENIRVIEWILRRLDDEPNLGVDTPIGVVPKKVSICIAA
;
A
#
# COMPACT_ATOMS: atom_id res chain seq x y z
N MET A 1 30.13 -17.39 6.79
CA MET A 1 29.30 -16.77 7.85
C MET A 1 29.48 -15.26 7.75
N LEU A 2 28.59 -14.59 7.01
CA LEU A 2 28.46 -13.14 7.06
C LEU A 2 27.49 -12.83 8.20
N PRO A 3 27.83 -11.95 9.16
CA PRO A 3 26.90 -11.58 10.21
C PRO A 3 25.82 -10.68 9.59
N THR A 4 24.65 -11.24 9.32
CA THR A 4 23.45 -10.44 9.08
C THR A 4 23.07 -9.78 10.41
N GLN A 5 23.53 -8.54 10.60
CA GLN A 5 22.92 -7.62 11.57
C GLN A 5 21.51 -7.30 11.08
N HIS A 6 20.58 -8.24 11.26
CA HIS A 6 19.17 -7.88 11.37
C HIS A 6 19.01 -7.25 12.75
N GLN A 7 19.37 -5.96 12.86
CA GLN A 7 18.84 -5.15 13.95
C GLN A 7 17.34 -5.13 13.73
N PHE A 8 16.64 -6.03 14.42
CA PHE A 8 15.23 -5.88 14.65
C PHE A 8 15.00 -4.46 15.15
N VAL A 9 13.88 -3.88 14.74
CA VAL A 9 13.44 -2.58 15.21
C VAL A 9 12.96 -2.74 16.66
N VAL A 10 13.89 -3.04 17.57
CA VAL A 10 13.68 -3.32 19.00
C VAL A 10 13.47 -2.03 19.80
N PHE A 11 13.65 -0.84 19.19
CA PHE A 11 13.58 0.45 19.89
C PHE A 11 12.61 1.46 19.26
N SER A 12 11.55 1.00 18.58
CA SER A 12 10.53 1.95 18.13
C SER A 12 9.61 2.35 19.29
N PRO A 13 9.24 3.64 19.44
CA PRO A 13 8.27 4.08 20.44
C PRO A 13 6.87 3.45 20.30
N ILE A 14 6.59 2.81 19.16
CA ILE A 14 5.36 2.04 18.92
C ILE A 14 5.77 0.60 18.59
N GLN A 15 5.69 -0.28 19.58
CA GLN A 15 5.89 -1.71 19.40
C GLN A 15 4.65 -2.46 19.85
N LEU A 16 3.92 -3.00 18.87
CA LEU A 16 2.79 -3.87 19.13
C LEU A 16 3.11 -5.25 18.56
N GLN A 17 3.24 -6.22 19.47
CA GLN A 17 3.47 -7.61 19.11
C GLN A 17 2.14 -8.32 18.84
N ARG A 18 2.20 -9.36 18.02
CA ARG A 18 1.04 -10.19 17.69
C ARG A 18 1.45 -11.63 17.44
N PHE A 19 0.55 -12.55 17.73
CA PHE A 19 0.70 -13.96 17.37
C PHE A 19 -0.50 -14.39 16.54
N GLN A 20 -0.21 -14.93 15.35
CA GLN A 20 -1.22 -15.45 14.46
C GLN A 20 -1.20 -16.97 14.39
N LEU A 21 -2.30 -17.58 14.82
CA LEU A 21 -2.59 -18.99 14.57
C LEU A 21 -3.34 -19.10 13.25
N THR A 22 -2.91 -20.02 12.38
CA THR A 22 -3.51 -20.26 11.08
C THR A 22 -3.36 -21.71 10.67
N ASP A 23 -4.37 -22.25 10.00
CA ASP A 23 -4.36 -23.59 9.38
C ASP A 23 -3.97 -23.55 7.88
N SER A 24 -3.48 -22.41 7.39
CA SER A 24 -3.13 -22.19 5.98
C SER A 24 -1.64 -21.89 5.76
N ASN A 25 -0.98 -22.74 4.97
CA ASN A 25 0.41 -22.54 4.54
C ASN A 25 0.59 -21.27 3.68
N TYR A 26 -0.39 -20.94 2.83
CA TYR A 26 -0.37 -19.70 2.05
C TYR A 26 -0.25 -18.49 2.97
N VAL A 27 -1.06 -18.47 4.04
CA VAL A 27 -1.04 -17.38 5.03
C VAL A 27 0.31 -17.29 5.73
N VAL A 28 0.92 -18.42 6.11
CA VAL A 28 2.25 -18.42 6.72
C VAL A 28 3.30 -17.82 5.79
N LEU A 29 3.33 -18.24 4.52
CA LEU A 29 4.29 -17.74 3.53
C LEU A 29 4.09 -16.26 3.23
N SER A 30 2.86 -15.81 3.04
CA SER A 30 2.55 -14.40 2.81
C SER A 30 2.83 -13.55 4.05
N MET A 31 2.54 -14.02 5.26
CA MET A 31 2.88 -13.29 6.49
C MET A 31 4.39 -13.16 6.69
N ARG A 32 5.18 -14.15 6.26
CA ARG A 32 6.65 -14.05 6.27
C ARG A 32 7.19 -12.97 5.33
N ILE A 33 6.47 -12.64 4.25
CA ILE A 33 6.80 -11.51 3.37
C ILE A 33 6.30 -10.20 3.98
N MET A 34 5.05 -10.18 4.45
CA MET A 34 4.36 -8.96 4.88
C MET A 34 4.73 -8.50 6.28
N SER A 35 5.42 -9.33 7.08
CA SER A 35 5.82 -9.01 8.45
C SER A 35 7.13 -9.66 8.84
N ARG A 36 7.74 -9.15 9.92
CA ARG A 36 8.91 -9.78 10.52
C ARG A 36 8.44 -10.97 11.35
N VAL A 37 8.84 -12.18 10.93
CA VAL A 37 8.54 -13.44 11.61
C VAL A 37 9.86 -14.07 12.03
N SER A 38 10.16 -14.03 13.33
CA SER A 38 11.38 -14.60 13.90
C SER A 38 11.18 -14.95 15.38
N ASN A 39 12.16 -15.65 15.97
CA ASN A 39 12.16 -15.94 17.41
C ASN A 39 12.49 -14.70 18.25
N ASP A 40 13.14 -13.69 17.69
CA ASP A 40 13.49 -12.45 18.39
C ASP A 40 12.25 -11.66 18.83
N VAL A 41 11.06 -12.02 18.31
CA VAL A 41 9.77 -11.49 18.78
C VAL A 41 9.52 -11.80 20.25
N TRP A 42 10.04 -12.92 20.78
CA TRP A 42 9.88 -13.29 22.19
C TRP A 42 10.68 -12.38 23.10
N ASP A 43 11.91 -12.06 22.72
CA ASP A 43 12.76 -11.12 23.45
C ASP A 43 12.16 -9.71 23.42
N ALA A 44 11.62 -9.30 22.27
CA ALA A 44 10.94 -8.01 22.11
C ALA A 44 9.59 -7.92 22.85
N LEU A 45 8.90 -9.06 23.05
CA LEU A 45 7.65 -9.11 23.81
C LEU A 45 7.90 -8.93 25.31
N GLY A 46 8.87 -9.67 25.87
CA GLY A 46 9.08 -9.75 27.31
C GLY A 46 7.79 -10.17 28.03
N GLU A 47 7.41 -9.38 29.05
CA GLU A 47 6.18 -9.59 29.84
C GLU A 47 4.98 -8.76 29.33
N ASN A 48 5.12 -8.09 28.17
CA ASN A 48 4.05 -7.26 27.63
C ASN A 48 2.92 -8.11 27.02
N ASP A 49 1.72 -7.53 26.96
CA ASP A 49 0.59 -8.16 26.26
C ASP A 49 0.75 -8.04 24.73
N PHE A 50 0.06 -8.92 24.01
CA PHE A 50 0.11 -9.00 22.55
C PHE A 50 -1.28 -9.14 21.93
N VAL A 51 -1.39 -8.82 20.65
CA VAL A 51 -2.64 -9.02 19.91
C VAL A 51 -2.79 -10.48 19.50
N ARG A 52 -3.90 -11.09 19.91
CA ARG A 52 -4.26 -12.49 19.63
C ARG A 52 -4.97 -12.57 18.28
N CYS A 53 -4.36 -13.25 17.32
CA CYS A 53 -4.90 -13.39 15.97
C CYS A 53 -5.21 -14.86 15.69
N ILE A 54 -6.48 -15.20 15.50
CA ILE A 54 -6.94 -16.56 15.17
C ILE A 54 -7.51 -16.55 13.76
N HIS A 55 -6.97 -17.40 12.90
CA HIS A 55 -7.42 -17.57 11.53
C HIS A 55 -7.69 -19.05 11.22
N SER A 56 -8.79 -19.34 10.55
CA SER A 56 -9.03 -20.65 9.92
C SER A 56 -9.70 -20.48 8.56
N VAL A 57 -9.28 -21.28 7.58
CA VAL A 57 -9.98 -21.37 6.28
C VAL A 57 -11.36 -22.03 6.39
N GLY A 58 -11.65 -22.69 7.52
CA GLY A 58 -12.98 -23.21 7.85
C GLY A 58 -13.36 -24.53 7.19
N LEU A 59 -12.36 -25.37 6.85
CA LEU A 59 -12.54 -26.71 6.27
C LEU A 59 -11.84 -27.78 7.11
N PRO A 60 -12.45 -28.20 8.25
CA PRO A 60 -11.91 -29.31 9.02
C PRO A 60 -11.91 -30.60 8.19
N ARG A 61 -10.93 -31.48 8.44
CA ARG A 61 -10.86 -32.79 7.80
C ARG A 61 -11.73 -33.82 8.55
N PRO A 62 -12.34 -34.79 7.86
CA PRO A 62 -12.40 -34.92 6.39
C PRO A 62 -13.25 -33.81 5.76
N VAL A 63 -12.78 -33.29 4.62
CA VAL A 63 -13.43 -32.17 3.94
C VAL A 63 -14.76 -32.65 3.33
N LYS A 64 -15.87 -32.04 3.73
CA LYS A 64 -17.23 -32.40 3.27
C LYS A 64 -17.72 -31.61 2.05
N GLN A 65 -17.06 -30.50 1.73
CA GLN A 65 -17.44 -29.59 0.64
C GLN A 65 -16.43 -29.65 -0.50
N ARG A 66 -16.88 -29.34 -1.73
CA ARG A 66 -15.99 -29.30 -2.90
C ARG A 66 -14.95 -28.19 -2.73
N VAL A 67 -13.67 -28.53 -2.86
CA VAL A 67 -12.58 -27.56 -2.94
C VAL A 67 -12.36 -27.19 -4.40
N ILE A 68 -12.42 -25.91 -4.72
CA ILE A 68 -12.20 -25.37 -6.07
C ILE A 68 -10.74 -24.90 -6.16
N ASN A 69 -10.05 -25.26 -7.24
CA ASN A 69 -8.67 -24.85 -7.54
C ASN A 69 -7.68 -25.06 -6.38
N HIS A 70 -7.86 -26.16 -5.63
CA HIS A 70 -7.08 -26.49 -4.43
C HIS A 70 -7.06 -25.39 -3.35
N TRP A 71 -8.04 -24.48 -3.36
CA TRP A 71 -8.14 -23.37 -2.42
C TRP A 71 -9.21 -23.65 -1.33
N PRO A 72 -8.81 -24.03 -0.11
CA PRO A 72 -9.78 -24.22 0.97
C PRO A 72 -10.34 -22.86 1.42
N CYS A 73 -11.66 -22.70 1.33
CA CYS A 73 -12.41 -21.59 1.92
C CYS A 73 -13.87 -21.99 2.26
N ASN A 74 -14.50 -21.26 3.18
CA ASN A 74 -15.90 -21.41 3.55
C ASN A 74 -16.66 -20.10 3.31
N PRO A 75 -17.03 -19.79 2.04
CA PRO A 75 -17.63 -18.51 1.66
C PRO A 75 -18.92 -18.17 2.41
N GLU A 76 -19.76 -19.17 2.69
CA GLU A 76 -21.06 -18.98 3.35
C GLU A 76 -20.95 -18.54 4.80
N ARG A 77 -19.79 -18.76 5.44
CA ARG A 77 -19.55 -18.48 6.86
C ARG A 77 -18.40 -17.51 7.09
N VAL A 78 -18.02 -16.75 6.06
CA VAL A 78 -16.92 -15.77 6.19
C VAL A 78 -17.27 -14.78 7.30
N LEU A 79 -16.38 -14.68 8.29
CA LEU A 79 -16.49 -13.73 9.38
C LEU A 79 -15.09 -13.21 9.73
N ILE A 80 -14.93 -11.89 9.75
CA ILE A 80 -13.70 -11.23 10.19
C ILE A 80 -14.07 -10.29 11.34
N ALA A 81 -13.98 -10.79 12.57
CA ALA A 81 -14.33 -10.09 13.79
C ALA A 81 -13.10 -9.44 14.43
N HIS A 82 -13.31 -8.24 14.99
CA HIS A 82 -12.30 -7.46 15.69
C HIS A 82 -12.84 -7.16 17.08
N ARG A 83 -12.07 -7.50 18.11
CA ARG A 83 -12.40 -7.31 19.52
C ARG A 83 -11.35 -6.39 20.15
N PRO A 84 -11.48 -5.07 19.96
CA PRO A 84 -10.46 -4.10 20.36
C PRO A 84 -10.18 -4.10 21.86
N ALA A 85 -11.23 -4.19 22.70
CA ALA A 85 -11.09 -4.21 24.16
C ALA A 85 -10.27 -5.41 24.65
N GLU A 86 -10.42 -6.57 24.02
CA GLU A 86 -9.71 -7.80 24.35
C GLU A 86 -8.43 -8.00 23.52
N ARG A 87 -8.12 -7.09 22.61
CA ARG A 87 -6.98 -7.19 21.67
C ARG A 87 -6.99 -8.51 20.89
N GLU A 88 -8.15 -8.90 20.38
CA GLU A 88 -8.31 -10.12 19.60
C GLU A 88 -8.82 -9.86 18.18
N ILE A 89 -8.39 -10.73 17.27
CA ILE A 89 -8.84 -10.79 15.89
C ILE A 89 -9.21 -12.23 15.59
N TRP A 90 -10.45 -12.44 15.14
CA TRP A 90 -10.97 -13.76 14.79
C TRP A 90 -11.41 -13.74 13.33
N SER A 91 -10.76 -14.53 12.49
CA SER A 91 -11.08 -14.65 11.07
C SER A 91 -11.37 -16.08 10.68
N PHE A 92 -12.51 -16.31 10.03
CA PHE A 92 -12.98 -17.62 9.63
C PHE A 92 -13.44 -17.60 8.18
N GLY A 93 -13.14 -18.67 7.44
CA GLY A 93 -13.74 -18.99 6.15
C GLY A 93 -13.05 -18.38 4.92
N SER A 94 -12.07 -17.47 5.09
CA SER A 94 -11.40 -16.81 3.96
C SER A 94 -9.88 -16.87 4.08
N GLY A 95 -9.22 -17.54 3.13
CA GLY A 95 -7.75 -17.56 3.03
C GLY A 95 -7.13 -16.33 2.33
N TYR A 96 -7.94 -15.40 1.83
CA TYR A 96 -7.47 -14.33 0.94
C TYR A 96 -7.00 -13.07 1.69
N GLY A 97 -5.76 -12.64 1.40
CA GLY A 97 -5.24 -11.29 1.63
C GLY A 97 -5.69 -10.64 2.94
N GLY A 98 -6.42 -9.52 2.86
CA GLY A 98 -6.83 -8.73 4.03
C GLY A 98 -7.72 -9.45 5.05
N ASN A 99 -8.30 -10.61 4.70
CA ASN A 99 -9.08 -11.42 5.62
C ASN A 99 -8.21 -12.42 6.39
N SER A 100 -7.07 -12.83 5.85
CA SER A 100 -6.23 -13.90 6.39
C SER A 100 -4.86 -13.43 6.87
N LEU A 101 -4.30 -12.37 6.28
CA LEU A 101 -3.07 -11.72 6.73
C LEU A 101 -3.41 -10.74 7.87
N LEU A 102 -3.71 -11.29 9.04
CA LEU A 102 -4.32 -10.55 10.15
C LEU A 102 -3.44 -9.41 10.67
N GLY A 103 -2.13 -9.49 10.44
CA GLY A 103 -1.18 -8.41 10.73
C GLY A 103 -1.39 -7.13 9.92
N LYS A 104 -2.05 -7.19 8.76
CA LYS A 104 -2.22 -6.06 7.84
C LYS A 104 -3.41 -5.18 8.24
N LYS A 105 -4.58 -5.41 7.65
CA LYS A 105 -5.75 -4.53 7.86
C LYS A 105 -6.38 -4.71 9.24
N CYS A 106 -6.50 -5.95 9.69
CA CYS A 106 -7.17 -6.28 10.94
C CYS A 106 -6.41 -5.72 12.14
N PHE A 107 -5.10 -5.98 12.20
CA PHE A 107 -4.25 -5.49 13.27
C PHE A 107 -3.81 -4.05 13.04
N ALA A 108 -2.98 -3.80 12.02
CA ALA A 108 -2.26 -2.54 11.89
C ALA A 108 -3.11 -1.32 11.51
N LEU A 109 -4.41 -1.51 11.23
CA LEU A 109 -5.37 -0.41 11.13
C LEU A 109 -6.49 -0.52 12.17
N ARG A 110 -7.26 -1.62 12.22
CA ARG A 110 -8.49 -1.64 13.05
C ARG A 110 -8.21 -1.75 14.54
N ILE A 111 -7.38 -2.71 14.97
CA ILE A 111 -6.97 -2.81 16.38
C ILE A 111 -6.01 -1.68 16.73
N ALA A 112 -5.02 -1.42 15.87
CA ALA A 112 -4.02 -0.39 16.08
C ALA A 112 -4.64 1.02 16.20
N SER A 113 -5.64 1.39 15.41
CA SER A 113 -6.27 2.73 15.54
C SER A 113 -7.02 2.91 16.85
N ASN A 114 -7.58 1.84 17.41
CA ASN A 114 -8.17 1.90 18.74
C ASN A 114 -7.11 2.08 19.82
N ILE A 115 -6.01 1.31 19.77
CA ILE A 115 -4.87 1.48 20.68
C ILE A 115 -4.27 2.89 20.55
N ALA A 116 -4.10 3.36 19.31
CA ALA A 116 -3.54 4.66 18.98
C ALA A 116 -4.35 5.81 19.57
N LYS A 117 -5.68 5.71 19.52
CA LYS A 117 -6.58 6.67 20.17
C LYS A 117 -6.36 6.71 21.68
N ASP A 118 -6.21 5.56 22.33
CA ASP A 118 -6.06 5.47 23.79
C ASP A 118 -4.66 5.92 24.25
N GLU A 119 -3.63 5.73 23.42
CA GLU A 119 -2.22 5.99 23.74
C GLU A 119 -1.66 7.28 23.12
N GLY A 120 -2.47 8.06 22.39
CA GLY A 120 -2.07 9.36 21.84
C GLY A 120 -1.15 9.30 20.61
N TRP A 121 -1.39 8.35 19.70
CA TRP A 121 -0.72 8.24 18.40
C TRP A 121 -1.74 7.95 17.28
N MET A 122 -1.30 7.68 16.04
CA MET A 122 -2.18 7.50 14.87
C MET A 122 -1.81 6.23 14.09
N ALA A 123 -2.80 5.44 13.66
CA ALA A 123 -2.62 4.27 12.81
C ALA A 123 -3.45 4.42 11.54
N GLU A 124 -2.80 4.79 10.45
CA GLU A 124 -3.47 5.35 9.27
C GLU A 124 -3.25 4.55 7.99
N HIS A 125 -4.25 4.61 7.11
CA HIS A 125 -4.20 4.00 5.78
C HIS A 125 -3.41 4.88 4.80
N MET A 126 -2.14 5.10 5.10
CA MET A 126 -1.24 6.02 4.39
C MET A 126 0.00 5.32 3.86
N LEU A 127 0.44 5.73 2.67
CA LEU A 127 1.83 5.52 2.25
C LEU A 127 2.76 6.47 2.99
N ILE A 128 4.06 6.15 3.00
CA ILE A 128 5.13 7.04 3.46
C ILE A 128 6.23 7.06 2.38
N MET A 129 6.66 8.25 1.97
CA MET A 129 7.72 8.44 0.99
C MET A 129 8.68 9.57 1.39
N GLY A 130 9.95 9.40 1.04
CA GLY A 130 10.97 10.44 1.06
C GLY A 130 11.13 11.05 -0.33
N VAL A 131 11.22 12.37 -0.42
CA VAL A 131 11.34 13.09 -1.69
C VAL A 131 12.46 14.11 -1.58
N THR A 132 13.44 13.99 -2.47
CA THR A 132 14.59 14.89 -2.53
C THR A 132 14.57 15.65 -3.86
N ARG A 133 14.60 16.98 -3.79
CA ARG A 133 14.78 17.84 -4.95
C ARG A 133 16.27 17.94 -5.34
N PRO A 134 16.61 18.33 -6.58
CA PRO A 134 17.99 18.59 -6.96
C PRO A 134 18.68 19.55 -5.97
N ASN A 135 19.81 19.14 -5.39
CA ASN A 135 20.60 19.92 -4.42
C ASN A 135 19.83 20.40 -3.18
N GLY A 136 18.72 19.77 -2.82
CA GLY A 136 17.90 20.16 -1.67
C GLY A 136 17.88 19.12 -0.55
N LYS A 137 17.19 19.48 0.53
CA LYS A 137 16.89 18.57 1.63
C LYS A 137 15.84 17.55 1.20
N GLU A 138 15.88 16.38 1.83
CA GLU A 138 14.83 15.38 1.71
C GLU A 138 13.66 15.76 2.62
N HIS A 139 12.45 15.66 2.10
CA HIS A 139 11.21 15.82 2.87
C HIS A 139 10.47 14.48 2.93
N PHE A 140 9.79 14.21 4.05
CA PHE A 140 8.94 13.03 4.16
C PHE A 140 7.46 13.39 4.15
N VAL A 141 6.72 12.62 3.36
CA VAL A 141 5.29 12.86 3.09
C VAL A 141 4.52 11.57 3.35
N ALA A 142 3.38 11.70 4.03
CA ALA A 142 2.39 10.64 4.13
C ALA A 142 1.20 10.94 3.21
N ALA A 143 0.59 9.91 2.59
CA ALA A 143 -0.59 10.13 1.76
C ALA A 143 -1.67 9.06 1.94
N ALA A 144 -2.88 9.50 2.28
CA ALA A 144 -4.07 8.67 2.40
C ALA A 144 -4.90 8.76 1.12
N PHE A 145 -4.89 7.69 0.32
CA PHE A 145 -5.85 7.47 -0.76
C PHE A 145 -6.62 6.18 -0.50
N PRO A 146 -7.90 6.06 -0.90
CA PRO A 146 -8.61 4.79 -0.83
C PRO A 146 -7.89 3.65 -1.58
N SER A 147 -8.31 2.41 -1.32
CA SER A 147 -7.78 1.24 -2.01
C SER A 147 -7.88 1.40 -3.54
N ALA A 148 -6.85 0.96 -4.27
CA ALA A 148 -6.74 1.11 -5.72
C ALA A 148 -6.79 2.55 -6.27
N CYS A 149 -6.54 3.57 -5.43
CA CYS A 149 -6.40 4.97 -5.85
C CYS A 149 -4.94 5.44 -6.00
N GLY A 150 -3.99 4.53 -6.17
CA GLY A 150 -2.62 4.87 -6.59
C GLY A 150 -1.58 5.07 -5.49
N LYS A 151 -1.83 4.62 -4.24
CA LYS A 151 -0.82 4.73 -3.17
C LYS A 151 0.51 4.06 -3.55
N THR A 152 0.48 2.80 -3.98
CA THR A 152 1.70 2.06 -4.39
C THR A 152 2.43 2.75 -5.54
N ASN A 153 1.71 3.29 -6.54
CA ASN A 153 2.33 4.06 -7.64
C ASN A 153 3.00 5.35 -7.14
N LEU A 154 2.42 6.05 -6.15
CA LEU A 154 3.00 7.27 -5.61
C LEU A 154 4.19 6.97 -4.67
N ALA A 155 4.07 5.96 -3.80
CA ALA A 155 5.12 5.56 -2.87
C ALA A 155 6.38 5.07 -3.59
N MET A 156 6.21 4.47 -4.76
CA MET A 156 7.28 3.93 -5.61
C MET A 156 7.48 4.73 -6.90
N LEU A 157 7.16 6.01 -6.87
CA LEU A 157 7.13 6.86 -8.05
C LEU A 157 8.51 6.99 -8.69
N GLN A 158 8.61 6.73 -10.00
CA GLN A 158 9.76 7.11 -10.81
C GLN A 158 9.53 8.55 -11.33
N PRO A 159 10.28 9.54 -10.84
CA PRO A 159 10.04 10.94 -11.20
C PRO A 159 10.42 11.21 -12.66
N THR A 160 9.57 11.98 -13.35
CA THR A 160 9.84 12.49 -14.71
C THR A 160 10.64 13.79 -14.70
N LEU A 161 10.62 14.53 -13.59
CA LEU A 161 11.45 15.72 -13.41
C LEU A 161 12.91 15.33 -13.17
N PRO A 162 13.87 15.83 -13.98
CA PRO A 162 15.28 15.50 -13.83
C PRO A 162 15.86 15.88 -12.46
N GLY A 163 16.70 15.00 -11.90
CA GLY A 163 17.39 15.21 -10.63
C GLY A 163 16.52 15.08 -9.37
N TRP A 164 15.21 14.90 -9.52
CA TRP A 164 14.34 14.54 -8.40
C TRP A 164 14.52 13.08 -8.04
N LYS A 165 14.43 12.78 -6.74
CA LYS A 165 14.54 11.43 -6.22
C LYS A 165 13.39 11.15 -5.28
N VAL A 166 12.79 9.98 -5.45
CA VAL A 166 11.76 9.44 -4.57
C VAL A 166 12.31 8.16 -3.94
N ARG A 167 11.99 7.96 -2.66
CA ARG A 167 12.27 6.73 -1.91
C ARG A 167 11.04 6.25 -1.16
N CYS A 168 10.81 4.94 -1.22
CA CYS A 168 9.68 4.30 -0.57
C CYS A 168 10.01 3.93 0.88
N LEU A 169 9.12 4.21 1.83
CA LEU A 169 9.20 3.67 3.19
C LEU A 169 8.09 2.65 3.43
N GLY A 170 6.88 2.94 2.96
CA GLY A 170 5.72 2.05 3.00
C GLY A 170 4.65 2.51 2.03
N ASP A 171 3.83 1.61 1.52
CA ASP A 171 2.86 1.91 0.46
C ASP A 171 1.39 1.89 0.92
N ASP A 172 1.12 1.51 2.16
CA ASP A 172 -0.25 1.22 2.58
C ASP A 172 -0.57 1.59 4.03
N ILE A 173 0.30 1.36 5.01
CA ILE A 173 0.02 1.67 6.43
C ILE A 173 1.13 2.54 7.02
N ALA A 174 0.73 3.55 7.80
CA ALA A 174 1.62 4.39 8.58
C ALA A 174 1.19 4.39 10.05
N TRP A 175 2.13 4.13 10.96
CA TRP A 175 1.94 4.43 12.38
C TRP A 175 2.72 5.69 12.72
N MET A 176 2.05 6.68 13.32
CA MET A 176 2.60 8.01 13.49
C MET A 176 2.42 8.54 14.91
N LYS A 177 3.46 9.17 15.47
CA LYS A 177 3.45 9.73 16.82
C LYS A 177 4.30 10.98 16.89
N PHE A 178 3.86 11.97 17.67
CA PHE A 178 4.67 13.15 17.94
C PHE A 178 5.87 12.77 18.82
N GLY A 179 7.07 13.17 18.40
CA GLY A 179 8.29 13.04 19.18
C GLY A 179 8.42 14.14 20.24
N GLU A 180 9.42 14.01 21.10
CA GLU A 180 9.74 15.00 22.14
C GLU A 180 10.13 16.37 21.55
N ASP A 181 10.60 16.40 20.30
CA ASP A 181 10.91 17.63 19.55
C ASP A 181 9.68 18.29 18.90
N GLY A 182 8.48 17.74 19.12
CA GLY A 182 7.22 18.23 18.57
C GLY A 182 6.98 17.86 17.10
N ARG A 183 7.87 17.12 16.44
CA ARG A 183 7.67 16.67 15.05
C ARG A 183 6.84 15.38 15.03
N LEU A 184 6.04 15.20 13.99
CA LEU A 184 5.30 13.97 13.76
C LEU A 184 6.23 12.93 13.11
N TYR A 185 6.52 11.82 13.78
CA TYR A 185 7.32 10.72 13.22
C TYR A 185 6.44 9.60 12.74
N ALA A 186 6.81 8.95 11.63
CA ALA A 186 6.09 7.81 11.06
C ALA A 186 7.00 6.58 10.84
N ILE A 187 6.43 5.41 11.07
CA ILE A 187 7.01 4.12 10.69
C ILE A 187 6.06 3.35 9.76
N ASN A 188 6.62 2.49 8.92
CA ASN A 188 5.86 1.47 8.20
C ASN A 188 5.85 0.17 9.05
N PRO A 189 4.68 -0.28 9.55
CA PRO A 189 4.61 -1.51 10.34
C PRO A 189 4.72 -2.80 9.48
N GLU A 190 4.75 -2.69 8.15
CA GLU A 190 4.80 -3.82 7.21
C GLU A 190 6.23 -4.10 6.72
N ALA A 191 6.50 -5.35 6.37
CA ALA A 191 7.81 -5.80 5.84
C ALA A 191 7.82 -6.06 4.32
N GLY A 192 6.65 -5.91 3.69
CA GLY A 192 6.44 -6.22 2.28
C GLY A 192 5.32 -5.39 1.67
N PHE A 193 5.15 -5.56 0.37
CA PHE A 193 4.09 -4.92 -0.40
C PHE A 193 3.07 -5.98 -0.82
N PHE A 194 1.79 -5.70 -0.57
CA PHE A 194 0.67 -6.53 -1.03
C PHE A 194 -0.13 -5.77 -2.09
N GLY A 195 0.55 -5.49 -3.21
CA GLY A 195 0.08 -4.58 -4.25
C GLY A 195 -0.95 -5.23 -5.18
N VAL A 196 -1.80 -4.39 -5.78
CA VAL A 196 -2.70 -4.79 -6.87
C VAL A 196 -1.86 -5.04 -8.13
N ALA A 197 -2.00 -6.22 -8.72
CA ALA A 197 -1.26 -6.57 -9.94
C ALA A 197 -1.79 -5.81 -11.18
N PRO A 198 -3.09 -5.87 -11.54
CA PRO A 198 -3.62 -5.27 -12.77
C PRO A 198 -3.34 -3.76 -12.86
N GLY A 199 -2.87 -3.32 -14.03
CA GLY A 199 -2.41 -1.95 -14.26
C GLY A 199 -0.98 -1.64 -13.82
N THR A 200 -0.28 -2.57 -13.16
CA THR A 200 1.17 -2.44 -12.87
C THR A 200 1.98 -2.86 -14.09
N SER A 201 2.88 -2.00 -14.56
CA SER A 201 3.73 -2.24 -15.73
C SER A 201 5.02 -1.42 -15.63
N ASN A 202 6.00 -1.65 -16.50
CA ASN A 202 7.22 -0.85 -16.57
C ASN A 202 6.93 0.63 -16.86
N LYS A 203 5.79 0.91 -17.51
CA LYS A 203 5.32 2.28 -17.74
C LYS A 203 4.70 2.93 -16.50
N THR A 204 3.88 2.18 -15.75
CA THR A 204 3.09 2.75 -14.65
C THR A 204 3.78 2.69 -13.28
N ASN A 205 4.59 1.65 -13.05
CA ASN A 205 5.36 1.45 -11.82
C ASN A 205 6.54 0.48 -12.05
N PRO A 206 7.63 0.94 -12.70
CA PRO A 206 8.81 0.10 -12.94
C PRO A 206 9.49 -0.37 -11.66
N MET A 207 9.33 0.37 -10.56
CA MET A 207 9.87 0.00 -9.26
C MET A 207 9.14 -1.22 -8.68
N ALA A 208 7.81 -1.27 -8.76
CA ALA A 208 7.05 -2.45 -8.38
C ALA A 208 7.43 -3.65 -9.25
N VAL A 209 7.55 -3.45 -10.58
CA VAL A 209 7.98 -4.49 -11.52
C VAL A 209 9.30 -5.10 -11.09
N ALA A 210 10.32 -4.28 -10.83
CA ALA A 210 11.62 -4.75 -10.36
C ALA A 210 11.55 -5.44 -8.98
N THR A 211 10.66 -4.99 -8.11
CA THR A 211 10.52 -5.51 -6.74
C THR A 211 10.03 -6.95 -6.72
N PHE A 212 9.04 -7.30 -7.55
CA PHE A 212 8.39 -8.61 -7.49
C PHE A 212 9.03 -9.70 -8.36
N GLN A 213 10.13 -9.40 -9.07
CA GLN A 213 10.80 -10.37 -9.97
C GLN A 213 11.39 -11.60 -9.26
N LYS A 214 11.56 -11.56 -7.94
CA LYS A 214 12.10 -12.66 -7.15
C LYS A 214 11.43 -12.76 -5.80
N ASN A 215 11.46 -13.94 -5.18
CA ASN A 215 10.95 -14.20 -3.82
C ASN A 215 9.53 -13.64 -3.56
N SER A 216 8.68 -13.64 -4.59
CA SER A 216 7.35 -13.05 -4.54
C SER A 216 6.28 -14.08 -4.79
N ILE A 217 5.09 -13.85 -4.23
CA ILE A 217 3.92 -14.70 -4.40
C ILE A 217 2.87 -13.92 -5.16
N PHE A 218 2.46 -14.42 -6.31
CA PHE A 218 1.31 -13.90 -7.03
C PHE A 218 0.04 -14.65 -6.64
N THR A 219 -1.12 -13.99 -6.71
CA THR A 219 -2.42 -14.61 -6.40
C THR A 219 -3.46 -14.10 -7.38
N ASN A 220 -4.10 -15.05 -8.08
CA ASN A 220 -5.12 -14.81 -9.12
C ASN A 220 -4.66 -13.99 -10.33
N VAL A 221 -3.38 -14.07 -10.69
CA VAL A 221 -2.86 -13.56 -11.96
C VAL A 221 -2.99 -14.62 -13.05
N GLY A 222 -2.82 -14.24 -14.31
CA GLY A 222 -2.63 -15.18 -15.40
C GLY A 222 -1.19 -15.70 -15.43
N GLU A 223 -1.01 -16.87 -16.04
CA GLU A 223 0.29 -17.50 -16.26
C GLU A 223 0.43 -17.87 -17.73
N THR A 224 1.50 -17.42 -18.38
CA THR A 224 1.83 -17.82 -19.75
C THR A 224 2.36 -19.25 -19.78
N ILE A 225 2.31 -19.90 -20.95
CA ILE A 225 2.80 -21.29 -21.07
C ILE A 225 4.30 -21.46 -20.81
N ASP A 226 5.09 -20.38 -20.89
CA ASP A 226 6.51 -20.33 -20.53
C ASP A 226 6.77 -19.98 -19.05
N GLY A 227 5.72 -19.81 -18.25
CA GLY A 227 5.80 -19.64 -16.79
C GLY A 227 5.96 -18.19 -16.32
N GLU A 228 5.66 -17.21 -17.17
CA GLU A 228 5.65 -15.78 -16.83
C GLU A 228 4.26 -15.34 -16.34
N TYR A 229 4.23 -14.27 -15.55
CA TYR A 229 2.97 -13.70 -15.07
C TYR A 229 2.30 -12.85 -16.15
N PHE A 230 0.98 -12.74 -16.10
CA PHE A 230 0.21 -11.81 -16.92
C PHE A 230 -0.99 -11.21 -16.18
N TRP A 231 -1.32 -9.98 -16.55
CA TRP A 231 -2.56 -9.28 -16.20
C TRP A 231 -2.82 -8.15 -17.20
N GLU A 232 -4.03 -7.62 -17.18
CA GLU A 232 -4.44 -6.53 -18.05
C GLU A 232 -3.57 -5.28 -17.82
N GLY A 233 -3.03 -4.74 -18.92
CA GLY A 233 -2.07 -3.63 -18.94
C GLY A 233 -0.62 -4.04 -19.24
N LEU A 234 -0.32 -5.34 -19.34
CA LEU A 234 0.99 -5.87 -19.76
C LEU A 234 1.04 -6.27 -21.24
N GLU A 235 0.00 -6.00 -22.02
CA GLU A 235 -0.11 -6.47 -23.40
C GLU A 235 1.13 -6.03 -24.20
N GLU A 236 1.58 -4.79 -24.04
CA GLU A 236 2.77 -4.23 -24.72
C GLU A 236 4.11 -4.78 -24.24
N GLU A 237 4.15 -5.46 -23.11
CA GLU A 237 5.38 -6.06 -22.55
C GLU A 237 5.54 -7.52 -22.97
N ILE A 238 4.46 -8.15 -23.47
CA ILE A 238 4.51 -9.48 -24.04
C ILE A 238 5.11 -9.45 -25.45
N LYS A 239 6.15 -10.28 -25.63
CA LYS A 239 6.88 -10.43 -26.90
C LYS A 239 6.05 -11.13 -27.96
N ASP A 240 5.42 -12.25 -27.62
CA ASP A 240 4.53 -13.00 -28.52
C ASP A 240 3.06 -12.76 -28.13
N LYS A 241 2.37 -11.92 -28.90
CA LYS A 241 0.97 -11.57 -28.64
C LYS A 241 0.01 -12.76 -28.80
N ASN A 242 0.45 -13.85 -29.41
CA ASN A 242 -0.34 -15.07 -29.60
C ASN A 242 -0.04 -16.16 -28.56
N ILE A 243 0.81 -15.89 -27.57
CA ILE A 243 1.16 -16.86 -26.54
C ILE A 243 -0.09 -17.34 -25.80
N GLU A 244 -0.24 -18.65 -25.64
CA GLU A 244 -1.30 -19.24 -24.84
C GLU A 244 -1.01 -19.01 -23.34
N MET A 245 -2.08 -18.78 -22.58
CA MET A 245 -2.03 -18.55 -21.14
C MET A 245 -3.08 -19.39 -20.42
N ILE A 246 -2.90 -19.50 -19.12
CA ILE A 246 -3.90 -19.99 -18.17
C ILE A 246 -4.39 -18.77 -17.39
N ASN A 247 -5.69 -18.49 -17.44
CA ASN A 247 -6.30 -17.41 -16.66
C ASN A 247 -6.37 -17.79 -15.17
N TRP A 248 -6.75 -16.81 -14.34
CA TRP A 248 -6.88 -16.99 -12.89
C TRP A 248 -7.95 -18.02 -12.45
N LEU A 249 -8.84 -18.45 -13.35
CA LEU A 249 -9.82 -19.50 -13.11
C LEU A 249 -9.27 -20.91 -13.41
N GLY A 250 -8.10 -21.00 -14.05
CA GLY A 250 -7.47 -22.24 -14.49
C GLY A 250 -7.86 -22.66 -15.91
N GLU A 251 -8.38 -21.74 -16.71
CA GLU A 251 -8.87 -21.99 -18.07
C GLU A 251 -7.87 -21.46 -19.11
N LYS A 252 -7.86 -22.06 -20.31
CA LYS A 252 -7.05 -21.55 -21.42
C LYS A 252 -7.54 -20.16 -21.84
N TRP A 253 -6.62 -19.25 -22.08
CA TRP A 253 -6.89 -17.88 -22.48
C TRP A 253 -5.77 -17.34 -23.37
N LYS A 254 -6.10 -16.43 -24.29
CA LYS A 254 -5.13 -15.62 -25.04
C LYS A 254 -5.61 -14.18 -25.18
N ILE A 255 -4.69 -13.28 -25.53
CA ILE A 255 -5.01 -11.87 -25.71
C ILE A 255 -6.13 -11.73 -26.77
N GLY A 256 -7.22 -11.07 -26.36
CA GLY A 256 -8.40 -10.84 -27.20
C GLY A 256 -9.56 -11.80 -26.95
N ASP A 257 -9.36 -12.86 -26.15
CA ASP A 257 -10.47 -13.70 -25.69
C ASP A 257 -11.40 -12.93 -24.75
N GLU A 258 -12.66 -13.37 -24.65
CA GLU A 258 -13.62 -12.80 -23.71
C GLU A 258 -13.18 -13.00 -22.24
N GLY A 259 -13.52 -12.04 -21.39
CA GLY A 259 -13.14 -12.05 -19.97
C GLY A 259 -11.74 -11.49 -19.70
N ALA A 260 -11.31 -11.63 -18.45
CA ALA A 260 -10.00 -11.16 -17.97
C ALA A 260 -9.10 -12.35 -17.65
N CYS A 261 -7.83 -12.25 -18.01
CA CYS A 261 -6.81 -13.24 -17.69
C CYS A 261 -6.47 -13.21 -16.19
N ALA A 262 -6.43 -12.03 -15.58
CA ALA A 262 -6.22 -11.87 -14.14
C ALA A 262 -7.49 -11.36 -13.44
N HIS A 263 -7.66 -11.75 -12.17
CA HIS A 263 -8.73 -11.17 -11.36
C HIS A 263 -8.47 -9.66 -11.15
N PRO A 264 -9.46 -8.76 -11.20
CA PRO A 264 -9.25 -7.31 -11.03
C PRO A 264 -8.60 -6.89 -9.70
N ASN A 265 -8.72 -7.74 -8.69
CA ASN A 265 -8.08 -7.59 -7.38
C ASN A 265 -7.00 -8.66 -7.13
N SER A 266 -6.39 -9.20 -8.19
CA SER A 266 -5.21 -10.06 -8.07
C SER A 266 -4.03 -9.28 -7.48
N ARG A 267 -3.12 -10.00 -6.85
CA ARG A 267 -2.11 -9.41 -5.97
C ARG A 267 -0.73 -9.99 -6.23
N PHE A 268 0.28 -9.16 -5.98
CA PHE A 268 1.63 -9.62 -5.66
C PHE A 268 1.91 -9.37 -4.18
N ALA A 269 2.56 -10.33 -3.53
CA ALA A 269 3.18 -10.18 -2.22
C ALA A 269 4.70 -10.22 -2.42
N ALA A 270 5.39 -9.10 -2.22
CA ALA A 270 6.83 -8.97 -2.46
C ALA A 270 7.55 -8.34 -1.25
N PRO A 271 8.76 -8.81 -0.87
CA PRO A 271 9.52 -8.23 0.24
C PRO A 271 9.92 -6.78 -0.03
N ALA A 272 9.73 -5.90 0.95
CA ALA A 272 9.96 -4.47 0.74
C ALA A 272 11.44 -4.13 0.51
N SER A 273 12.33 -4.89 1.12
CA SER A 273 13.79 -4.81 0.94
C SER A 273 14.27 -5.05 -0.49
N GLN A 274 13.41 -5.60 -1.38
CA GLN A 274 13.73 -5.77 -2.79
C GLN A 274 13.42 -4.54 -3.65
N CYS A 275 12.71 -3.54 -3.10
CA CYS A 275 12.38 -2.34 -3.86
C CYS A 275 13.65 -1.54 -4.17
N PRO A 276 13.94 -1.24 -5.46
CA PRO A 276 15.17 -0.54 -5.84
C PRO A 276 15.33 0.85 -5.21
N ILE A 277 14.23 1.44 -4.77
CA ILE A 277 14.17 2.76 -4.15
C ILE A 277 13.69 2.69 -2.69
N ILE A 278 13.81 1.54 -2.02
CA ILE A 278 13.54 1.47 -0.59
C ILE A 278 14.45 2.47 0.15
N HIS A 279 13.87 3.24 1.06
CA HIS A 279 14.61 4.23 1.84
C HIS A 279 15.52 3.51 2.84
N PRO A 280 16.77 3.95 3.10
CA PRO A 280 17.64 3.31 4.09
C PRO A 280 17.02 3.27 5.50
N ASP A 281 16.29 4.33 5.88
CA ASP A 281 15.60 4.42 7.18
C ASP A 281 14.19 3.79 7.20
N TRP A 282 13.81 2.96 6.22
CA TRP A 282 12.48 2.33 6.21
C TRP A 282 12.23 1.40 7.41
N GLU A 283 13.30 0.89 8.04
CA GLU A 283 13.26 0.13 9.30
C GLU A 283 13.82 0.94 10.49
N SER A 284 13.98 2.26 10.36
CA SER A 284 14.46 3.06 11.48
C SER A 284 13.47 3.01 12.64
N PRO A 285 13.91 2.65 13.87
CA PRO A 285 13.03 2.60 15.03
C PRO A 285 12.43 3.96 15.39
N LYS A 286 13.19 5.03 15.15
CA LYS A 286 12.73 6.40 15.38
C LYS A 286 11.61 6.80 14.40
N GLY A 287 11.52 6.13 13.25
CA GLY A 287 10.72 6.58 12.13
C GLY A 287 11.29 7.82 11.46
N VAL A 288 10.54 8.36 10.51
CA VAL A 288 10.90 9.58 9.76
C VAL A 288 9.95 10.73 10.05
N PRO A 289 10.43 11.98 10.06
CA PRO A 289 9.61 13.13 10.39
C PRO A 289 8.71 13.53 9.22
N ILE A 290 7.40 13.37 9.36
CA ILE A 290 6.39 13.76 8.37
C ILE A 290 6.19 15.27 8.36
N GLU A 291 6.30 15.87 7.17
CA GLU A 291 6.15 17.31 6.95
C GLU A 291 4.87 17.67 6.20
N ALA A 292 4.29 16.72 5.45
CA ALA A 292 2.99 16.88 4.81
C ALA A 292 2.16 15.60 4.85
N ILE A 293 0.84 15.77 4.98
CA ILE A 293 -0.16 14.71 4.82
C ILE A 293 -1.02 15.06 3.60
N ILE A 294 -1.08 14.14 2.63
CA ILE A 294 -1.85 14.32 1.40
C ILE A 294 -3.12 13.46 1.47
N PHE A 295 -4.27 14.08 1.22
CA PHE A 295 -5.54 13.40 1.01
C PHE A 295 -5.90 13.40 -0.48
N GLY A 296 -6.45 12.30 -0.98
CA GLY A 296 -6.82 12.20 -2.40
C GLY A 296 -7.68 10.99 -2.73
N GLY A 297 -8.33 11.04 -3.89
CA GLY A 297 -9.23 9.97 -4.35
C GLY A 297 -9.68 10.23 -5.78
N ARG A 298 -10.40 9.28 -6.38
CA ARG A 298 -10.88 9.41 -7.75
C ARG A 298 -12.11 10.31 -7.80
N ARG A 299 -11.97 11.48 -8.42
CA ARG A 299 -13.03 12.48 -8.59
C ARG A 299 -13.07 12.90 -10.07
N PRO A 300 -14.09 12.47 -10.84
CA PRO A 300 -14.15 12.74 -12.28
C PRO A 300 -14.41 14.22 -12.59
N ALA A 301 -14.97 14.98 -11.63
CA ALA A 301 -15.33 16.38 -11.80
C ALA A 301 -15.25 17.15 -10.47
N GLY A 302 -15.05 18.48 -10.60
CA GLY A 302 -15.24 19.48 -9.55
C GLY A 302 -14.10 19.67 -8.55
N VAL A 303 -13.24 18.67 -8.33
CA VAL A 303 -12.09 18.79 -7.42
C VAL A 303 -10.82 19.10 -8.23
N PRO A 304 -10.04 20.14 -7.87
CA PRO A 304 -8.81 20.47 -8.60
C PRO A 304 -7.71 19.41 -8.38
N LEU A 305 -6.65 19.48 -9.18
CA LEU A 305 -5.50 18.56 -9.09
C LEU A 305 -4.85 18.55 -7.70
N VAL A 306 -4.66 19.73 -7.11
CA VAL A 306 -4.11 19.90 -5.77
C VAL A 306 -4.60 21.22 -5.17
N PHE A 307 -4.82 21.24 -3.86
CA PHE A 307 -5.01 22.44 -3.06
C PHE A 307 -4.46 22.21 -1.65
N GLU A 308 -4.01 23.28 -1.00
CA GLU A 308 -3.52 23.29 0.37
C GLU A 308 -4.60 23.83 1.32
N THR A 309 -4.77 23.16 2.46
CA THR A 309 -5.72 23.57 3.50
C THR A 309 -5.14 24.65 4.40
N ARG A 310 -5.95 25.66 4.71
CA ARG A 310 -5.56 26.84 5.51
C ARG A 310 -5.20 26.61 6.98
N SER A 311 -5.61 25.49 7.54
CA SER A 311 -5.39 25.19 8.96
C SER A 311 -5.51 23.69 9.21
N TRP A 312 -5.03 23.25 10.36
CA TRP A 312 -5.16 21.86 10.79
C TRP A 312 -6.63 21.39 10.83
N LEU A 313 -7.53 22.21 11.38
CA LEU A 313 -8.98 21.91 11.44
C LEU A 313 -9.59 21.78 10.04
N HIS A 314 -9.18 22.65 9.10
CA HIS A 314 -9.61 22.53 7.70
C HIS A 314 -9.03 21.27 7.03
N GLY A 315 -7.81 20.88 7.37
CA GLY A 315 -7.20 19.60 7.00
C GLY A 315 -8.04 18.40 7.46
N ILE A 316 -8.42 18.36 8.74
CA ILE A 316 -9.28 17.31 9.31
C ILE A 316 -10.63 17.26 8.58
N PHE A 317 -11.27 18.41 8.39
CA PHE A 317 -12.53 18.50 7.66
C PHE A 317 -12.40 17.97 6.22
N THR A 318 -11.31 18.31 5.53
CA THR A 318 -11.04 17.86 4.17
C THR A 318 -10.85 16.34 4.10
N GLY A 319 -10.10 15.76 5.04
CA GLY A 319 -9.96 14.31 5.19
C GLY A 319 -11.31 13.62 5.44
N ALA A 320 -12.14 14.17 6.33
CA ALA A 320 -13.48 13.66 6.60
C ALA A 320 -14.43 13.73 5.39
N CYS A 321 -14.21 14.70 4.49
CA CYS A 321 -15.00 14.89 3.26
C CYS A 321 -14.49 14.08 2.06
N MET A 322 -13.45 13.25 2.23
CA MET A 322 -12.90 12.45 1.14
C MET A 322 -13.96 11.54 0.52
N LYS A 323 -14.02 11.56 -0.81
CA LYS A 323 -14.85 10.67 -1.63
C LYS A 323 -13.99 10.09 -2.74
N SER A 324 -14.29 8.86 -3.14
CA SER A 324 -13.70 8.25 -4.33
C SER A 324 -14.76 7.43 -5.04
N GLU A 325 -14.71 7.41 -6.36
CA GLU A 325 -15.45 6.42 -7.14
C GLU A 325 -15.11 5.00 -6.66
N ALA A 326 -16.09 4.10 -6.81
CA ALA A 326 -15.89 2.68 -6.59
C ALA A 326 -14.78 2.19 -7.52
N THR A 327 -13.66 1.79 -6.95
CA THR A 327 -12.58 1.07 -7.66
C THR A 327 -12.96 -0.40 -7.73
N ALA A 328 -12.54 -1.16 -8.75
CA ALA A 328 -12.82 -2.59 -9.02
C ALA A 328 -12.67 -3.63 -7.86
N ALA A 329 -12.42 -3.20 -6.61
CA ALA A 329 -12.99 -3.87 -5.43
C ALA A 329 -14.54 -3.75 -5.33
N ALA A 330 -15.16 -2.89 -6.15
CA ALA A 330 -16.58 -2.75 -6.51
C ALA A 330 -16.64 -1.98 -7.85
N GLU A 331 -17.32 -2.52 -8.85
CA GLU A 331 -17.15 -2.19 -10.27
C GLU A 331 -17.66 -0.79 -10.69
N HIS A 332 -16.83 -0.03 -11.42
CA HIS A 332 -17.28 0.79 -12.55
C HIS A 332 -16.13 1.13 -13.52
N LYS A 333 -16.35 0.89 -14.83
CA LYS A 333 -15.58 1.43 -15.95
C LYS A 333 -16.59 2.12 -16.87
N ASN A 334 -16.41 3.41 -17.16
CA ASN A 334 -17.13 4.09 -18.23
C ASN A 334 -16.18 4.43 -19.39
N ALA A 335 -16.72 4.37 -20.61
CA ALA A 335 -16.01 4.19 -21.86
C ALA A 335 -15.37 5.45 -22.49
N ASN A 336 -15.37 6.63 -21.85
CA ASN A 336 -14.97 7.89 -22.51
C ASN A 336 -14.17 8.89 -21.64
N ASN A 337 -13.40 8.45 -20.65
CA ASN A 337 -12.67 9.37 -19.76
C ASN A 337 -11.17 9.50 -20.12
N LYS A 338 -10.84 10.46 -21.00
CA LYS A 338 -9.46 10.95 -21.10
C LYS A 338 -9.14 11.72 -19.83
N SER A 339 -8.26 11.18 -18.98
CA SER A 339 -7.76 11.90 -17.80
C SER A 339 -7.15 13.24 -18.22
N PHE A 340 -7.52 14.34 -17.56
CA PHE A 340 -6.93 15.66 -17.79
C PHE A 340 -5.46 15.74 -17.33
N TRP A 341 -5.01 14.80 -16.49
CA TRP A 341 -3.65 14.72 -15.96
C TRP A 341 -3.01 13.38 -16.31
N PRO A 342 -1.76 13.35 -16.82
CA PRO A 342 -1.07 12.11 -17.20
C PRO A 342 -0.80 11.15 -16.03
N GLY A 343 -0.71 11.66 -14.79
CA GLY A 343 -0.52 10.84 -13.60
C GLY A 343 0.87 10.19 -13.51
N TYR A 344 0.97 9.10 -12.74
CA TYR A 344 2.20 8.30 -12.55
C TYR A 344 3.41 9.17 -12.23
N GLY A 345 4.51 9.03 -12.99
CA GLY A 345 5.74 9.80 -12.78
C GLY A 345 5.56 11.32 -12.84
N GLU A 346 4.54 11.82 -13.56
CA GLU A 346 4.25 13.26 -13.64
C GLU A 346 3.68 13.81 -12.33
N ASN A 347 3.16 12.98 -11.43
CA ASN A 347 2.73 13.41 -10.10
C ASN A 347 3.86 14.04 -9.28
N ILE A 348 5.13 13.82 -9.65
CA ILE A 348 6.27 14.53 -9.06
C ILE A 348 6.12 16.06 -9.14
N ARG A 349 5.43 16.60 -10.16
CA ARG A 349 5.20 18.05 -10.32
C ARG A 349 4.22 18.61 -9.28
N VAL A 350 3.27 17.79 -8.84
CA VAL A 350 2.36 18.14 -7.74
C VAL A 350 3.12 18.11 -6.41
N ILE A 351 3.95 17.07 -6.21
CA ILE A 351 4.81 16.97 -5.02
C ILE A 351 5.83 18.12 -4.98
N GLU A 352 6.41 18.49 -6.11
CA GLU A 352 7.31 19.65 -6.25
C GLU A 352 6.66 20.94 -5.75
N TRP A 353 5.42 21.20 -6.16
CA TRP A 353 4.66 22.34 -5.64
C TRP A 353 4.45 22.24 -4.13
N ILE A 354 4.07 21.07 -3.59
CA ILE A 354 3.89 20.87 -2.14
C ILE A 354 5.19 21.16 -1.38
N LEU A 355 6.34 20.64 -1.84
CA LEU A 355 7.61 20.86 -1.14
C LEU A 355 8.04 22.33 -1.17
N ARG A 356 7.79 23.03 -2.29
CA ARG A 356 8.05 24.47 -2.36
C ARG A 356 7.13 25.29 -1.44
N ARG A 357 5.90 24.82 -1.20
CA ARG A 357 5.00 25.39 -0.18
C ARG A 357 5.54 25.15 1.24
N LEU A 358 6.08 23.96 1.53
CA LEU A 358 6.73 23.65 2.83
C LEU A 358 7.99 24.48 3.09
N ASP A 359 8.70 24.89 2.04
CA ASP A 359 9.87 25.77 2.12
C ASP A 359 9.51 27.27 2.11
N ASP A 360 8.23 27.60 2.27
CA ASP A 360 7.72 28.98 2.31
C ASP A 360 8.09 29.82 1.07
N GLU A 361 8.28 29.19 -0.09
CA GLU A 361 8.61 29.91 -1.30
C GLU A 361 7.44 30.85 -1.68
N PRO A 362 7.72 32.16 -1.87
CA PRO A 362 6.67 33.14 -2.05
C PRO A 362 5.98 32.97 -3.41
N ASN A 363 4.76 33.50 -3.50
CA ASN A 363 4.04 33.64 -4.76
C ASN A 363 3.66 32.34 -5.50
N LEU A 364 3.56 31.19 -4.82
CA LEU A 364 3.20 29.90 -5.44
C LEU A 364 1.70 29.61 -5.59
N GLY A 365 0.88 30.26 -4.77
CA GLY A 365 -0.53 29.92 -4.63
C GLY A 365 -1.47 31.10 -4.87
N VAL A 366 -2.73 30.78 -5.17
CA VAL A 366 -3.87 31.70 -5.19
C VAL A 366 -4.89 31.20 -4.19
N ASP A 367 -5.42 32.09 -3.36
CA ASP A 367 -6.47 31.75 -2.41
C ASP A 367 -7.81 31.55 -3.14
N THR A 368 -8.54 30.49 -2.79
CA THR A 368 -9.84 30.13 -3.38
C THR A 368 -10.79 29.66 -2.27
N PRO A 369 -12.12 29.59 -2.44
CA PRO A 369 -13.02 29.17 -1.36
C PRO A 369 -12.63 27.84 -0.68
N ILE A 370 -12.05 26.90 -1.41
CA ILE A 370 -11.66 25.57 -0.91
C ILE A 370 -10.25 25.48 -0.33
N GLY A 371 -9.43 26.54 -0.43
CA GLY A 371 -8.03 26.53 -0.01
C GLY A 371 -7.12 27.22 -1.01
N VAL A 372 -5.81 27.01 -0.86
CA VAL A 372 -4.80 27.61 -1.74
C VAL A 372 -4.52 26.66 -2.90
N VAL A 373 -4.71 27.12 -4.14
CA VAL A 373 -4.39 26.35 -5.36
C VAL A 373 -3.12 26.88 -6.01
N PRO A 374 -2.40 26.09 -6.82
CA PRO A 374 -1.23 26.58 -7.56
C PRO A 374 -1.58 27.74 -8.49
N LYS A 375 -0.69 28.75 -8.59
CA LYS A 375 -0.74 29.69 -9.71
C LYS A 375 -0.43 28.95 -11.02
N LYS A 376 -0.94 29.47 -12.14
CA LYS A 376 -0.84 28.85 -13.48
C LYS A 376 0.60 28.48 -13.89
N VAL A 377 1.60 29.22 -13.40
CA VAL A 377 3.03 29.02 -13.71
C VAL A 377 3.80 28.26 -12.62
N SER A 378 3.14 27.89 -11.52
CA SER A 378 3.80 27.32 -10.34
C SER A 378 3.88 25.80 -10.36
N ILE A 379 3.15 25.13 -11.26
CA ILE A 379 3.38 23.73 -11.60
C ILE A 379 4.06 23.72 -12.96
N CYS A 380 5.25 23.13 -13.04
CA CYS A 380 5.90 22.91 -14.32
C CYS A 380 5.07 21.88 -15.10
N ILE A 381 4.33 22.29 -16.13
CA ILE A 381 3.63 21.38 -17.04
C ILE A 381 4.58 21.16 -18.23
N ALA A 382 4.90 19.90 -18.57
CA ALA A 382 5.64 19.63 -19.80
C ALA A 382 4.80 20.13 -21.00
N ALA A 383 5.45 20.86 -21.91
CA ALA A 383 4.82 21.38 -23.13
C ALA A 383 4.39 20.24 -24.07
#